data_AF-A0A6N9URC0-F1
#
_entry.id   AF-A0A6N9URC0-F1
#
_cell.length_a   1.000
_cell.length_b   1.000
_cell.length_c   1.000
_cell.angle_alpha   90.00
_cell.angle_beta   90.00
_cell.angle_gamma   90.00
#
_symmetry.space_group_name_H-M   'P 1'
#
loop_
_entity.id
_entity.type
_entity.pdbx_description
1 polymer ?
#
loop_
_entity_poly.entity_id
_entity_poly.type
_entity_poly.pdbx_seq_one_letter_code
_entity_poly.pdbx_strand_id
1 'polypeptide(L)'
;RAALPSAKAAHCDRAAQFALVAAREAVRDAGFPDMSALAAEGSRVAAVVGVGLGGLTSILEQNRRLQDQGPGRVSPRTIPVMLPNHPAAEVGLMVGAKGG
;
A
#
# COMPACT_ATOMS: atom_id res chain seq x y z
N ARG A 1 -8.55 -17.68 4.72
CA ARG A 1 -7.87 -16.77 5.69
C ARG A 1 -7.62 -15.45 4.96
N ALA A 2 -7.84 -14.29 5.58
CA ALA A 2 -7.65 -13.00 4.90
C ALA A 2 -6.19 -12.82 4.46
N ALA A 3 -5.97 -12.26 3.27
CA ALA A 3 -4.63 -12.15 2.69
C ALA A 3 -3.76 -11.08 3.40
N LEU A 4 -4.35 -10.09 4.06
CA LEU A 4 -3.65 -9.08 4.86
C LEU A 4 -4.30 -8.95 6.24
N PRO A 5 -3.56 -8.53 7.29
CA PRO A 5 -4.17 -8.15 8.56
C PRO A 5 -5.22 -7.05 8.36
N SER A 6 -6.36 -7.13 9.05
CA SER A 6 -7.48 -6.19 8.86
C SER A 6 -7.09 -4.73 9.05
N ALA A 7 -6.21 -4.44 10.02
CA ALA A 7 -5.69 -3.09 10.25
C ALA A 7 -4.89 -2.55 9.06
N LYS A 8 -4.10 -3.40 8.39
CA LYS A 8 -3.32 -3.01 7.21
C LYS A 8 -4.25 -2.78 6.02
N ALA A 9 -5.20 -3.68 5.79
CA ALA A 9 -6.17 -3.54 4.71
C ALA A 9 -7.01 -2.26 4.83
N ALA A 10 -7.40 -1.87 6.06
CA ALA A 10 -8.17 -0.64 6.30
C ALA A 10 -7.38 0.67 6.05
N HIS A 11 -6.05 0.57 5.91
CA HIS A 11 -5.18 1.72 5.63
C HIS A 11 -4.75 1.81 4.17
N CYS A 12 -5.18 0.88 3.31
CA CYS A 12 -4.77 0.79 1.93
C CYS A 12 -5.98 0.77 0.99
N ASP A 13 -5.87 1.44 -0.16
CA ASP A 13 -6.76 1.16 -1.28
C ASP A 13 -6.56 -0.28 -1.77
N ARG A 14 -7.57 -0.83 -2.44
CA ARG A 14 -7.53 -2.15 -3.04
C ARG A 14 -6.33 -2.35 -3.97
N ALA A 15 -5.89 -1.32 -4.69
CA ALA A 15 -4.69 -1.38 -5.52
C ALA A 15 -3.42 -1.68 -4.69
N ALA A 16 -3.23 -0.99 -3.56
CA ALA A 16 -2.10 -1.23 -2.67
C ALA A 16 -2.20 -2.58 -1.95
N GLN A 17 -3.41 -3.04 -1.63
CA GLN A 17 -3.61 -4.38 -1.07
C GLN A 17 -3.14 -5.47 -2.05
N PHE A 18 -3.46 -5.35 -3.34
CA PHE A 18 -2.97 -6.29 -4.34
C PHE A 18 -1.45 -6.24 -4.50
N ALA A 19 -0.86 -5.04 -4.53
CA ALA A 19 0.59 -4.89 -4.58
C ALA A 19 1.29 -5.56 -3.38
N LEU A 20 0.74 -5.42 -2.16
CA LEU A 20 1.28 -6.05 -0.96
C LEU A 20 1.20 -7.58 -1.00
N VAL A 21 0.09 -8.13 -1.50
CA VAL A 21 -0.06 -9.59 -1.63
C VAL A 21 0.91 -10.13 -2.67
N ALA A 22 0.98 -9.50 -3.85
CA ALA A 22 1.90 -9.88 -4.92
C ALA A 22 3.37 -9.77 -4.48
N ALA A 23 3.74 -8.68 -3.80
CA ALA A 23 5.09 -8.50 -3.27
C ALA A 23 5.46 -9.59 -2.25
N ARG A 24 4.55 -9.94 -1.34
CA ARG A 24 4.78 -11.04 -0.39
C ARG A 24 4.99 -12.38 -1.09
N GLU A 25 4.23 -12.65 -2.15
CA GLU A 25 4.39 -13.88 -2.93
C GLU A 25 5.73 -13.89 -3.66
N ALA A 26 6.11 -12.79 -4.30
CA ALA A 26 7.38 -12.64 -4.99
C ALA A 26 8.59 -12.77 -4.05
N VAL A 27 8.53 -12.16 -2.86
CA VAL A 27 9.61 -12.28 -1.86
C VAL A 27 9.77 -13.72 -1.37
N ARG A 28 8.66 -14.42 -1.14
CA ARG A 28 8.69 -15.83 -0.77
C ARG A 28 9.25 -16.71 -1.89
N ASP A 29 8.84 -16.43 -3.13
CA ASP A 29 9.35 -17.14 -4.32
C ASP A 29 10.86 -16.94 -4.51
N ALA A 30 11.37 -15.76 -4.15
CA ALA A 30 12.80 -15.46 -4.11
C ALA A 30 13.57 -16.14 -2.95
N GLY A 31 12.91 -16.98 -2.13
CA GLY A 31 13.53 -17.77 -1.07
C GLY A 31 13.65 -17.08 0.28
N PHE A 32 13.07 -15.90 0.45
CA PHE A 32 13.05 -15.21 1.74
C PHE A 32 11.87 -15.69 2.60
N PRO A 33 12.01 -15.75 3.94
CA PRO A 33 10.95 -16.21 4.82
C PRO A 33 9.73 -15.26 4.84
N ASP A 34 9.97 -13.95 4.74
CA ASP A 34 8.95 -12.92 4.61
C ASP A 34 9.54 -11.61 4.06
N MET A 35 8.68 -10.60 3.86
CA MET A 35 9.08 -9.28 3.34
C MET A 35 10.13 -8.58 4.22
N SER A 36 10.06 -8.73 5.55
CA SER A 36 10.96 -8.02 6.46
C SER A 36 12.39 -8.52 6.41
N ALA A 37 12.62 -9.74 5.88
CA ALA A 37 13.95 -10.31 5.70
C ALA A 37 14.88 -9.44 4.82
N LEU A 38 14.31 -8.60 3.94
CA LEU A 38 15.05 -7.69 3.07
C LEU A 38 15.52 -6.42 3.79
N ALA A 39 14.97 -6.09 4.96
CA ALA A 39 15.20 -4.81 5.63
C ALA A 39 16.64 -4.62 6.13
N ALA A 40 17.36 -5.71 6.43
CA ALA A 40 18.77 -5.67 6.84
C ALA A 40 19.68 -5.05 5.77
N GLU A 41 19.30 -5.20 4.50
CA GLU A 41 20.02 -4.69 3.33
C GLU A 41 19.25 -3.55 2.66
N GLY A 42 18.40 -2.85 3.42
CA GLY A 42 17.44 -1.89 2.88
C GLY A 42 18.02 -0.83 1.95
N SER A 43 19.26 -0.38 2.16
CA SER A 43 19.95 0.59 1.27
C SER A 43 20.23 0.02 -0.14
N ARG A 44 20.21 -1.29 -0.30
CA ARG A 44 20.37 -2.02 -1.57
C ARG A 44 19.03 -2.54 -2.12
N VAL A 45 17.92 -2.26 -1.45
CA VAL A 45 16.58 -2.72 -1.82
C VAL A 45 15.73 -1.53 -2.20
N ALA A 46 15.12 -1.58 -3.39
CA ALA A 46 14.18 -0.58 -3.89
C ALA A 46 12.82 -1.23 -4.19
N ALA A 47 11.72 -0.49 -4.02
CA ALA A 47 10.38 -0.92 -4.40
C ALA A 47 9.88 -0.06 -5.58
N VAL A 48 9.73 -0.68 -6.76
CA VAL A 48 9.23 -0.03 -7.96
C VAL A 48 7.95 -0.73 -8.40
N VAL A 49 6.82 -0.02 -8.34
CA VAL A 49 5.50 -0.56 -8.68
C VAL A 49 4.82 0.38 -9.65
N GLY A 50 4.49 -0.12 -10.85
CA GLY A 50 3.70 0.61 -11.84
C GLY A 50 2.23 0.63 -11.47
N VAL A 51 1.60 1.80 -11.52
CA VAL A 51 0.19 1.99 -11.15
C VAL A 51 -0.47 2.89 -12.19
N GLY A 52 -1.51 2.38 -12.87
CA GLY A 52 -2.26 3.18 -13.85
C GLY A 52 -3.15 4.24 -13.18
N LEU A 53 -3.97 3.80 -12.23
CA LEU A 53 -4.81 4.65 -11.40
C LEU A 53 -4.55 4.29 -9.94
N GLY A 54 -4.30 5.30 -9.10
CA GLY A 54 -4.05 5.13 -7.66
C GLY A 54 -5.28 4.65 -6.89
N GLY A 55 -5.51 5.19 -5.69
CA GLY A 55 -6.63 4.79 -4.84
C GLY A 55 -8.00 5.30 -5.30
N LEU A 56 -8.45 4.90 -6.49
CA LEU A 56 -9.69 5.38 -7.12
C LEU A 56 -10.92 5.03 -6.28
N THR A 57 -10.96 3.82 -5.71
CA THR A 57 -12.09 3.39 -4.88
C THR A 57 -12.17 4.24 -3.62
N SER A 58 -11.01 4.47 -2.99
CA SER A 58 -10.89 5.27 -1.78
C SER A 58 -11.32 6.72 -2.02
N ILE A 59 -10.84 7.36 -3.09
CA ILE A 59 -11.22 8.76 -3.36
C ILE A 59 -12.71 8.92 -3.67
N LEU A 60 -13.32 7.97 -4.39
CA LEU A 60 -14.77 8.01 -4.63
C LEU A 60 -15.57 7.87 -3.33
N GLU A 61 -15.12 7.01 -2.40
CA GLU A 61 -15.73 6.88 -1.07
C GLU A 61 -15.57 8.15 -0.24
N GLN A 62 -14.38 8.73 -0.22
CA GLN A 62 -14.12 9.96 0.55
C GLN A 62 -14.85 11.16 -0.05
N ASN A 63 -14.99 11.23 -1.38
CA ASN A 63 -15.80 12.24 -2.04
C ASN A 63 -17.28 12.11 -1.63
N ARG A 64 -17.85 10.89 -1.60
CA ARG A 64 -19.22 10.71 -1.09
C ARG A 64 -19.37 11.20 0.36
N ARG A 65 -18.41 10.87 1.25
CA ARG A 65 -18.42 11.38 2.63
C ARG A 65 -18.37 12.90 2.70
N LEU A 66 -17.58 13.53 1.83
CA LEU A 66 -17.51 14.99 1.73
C LEU A 66 -18.87 15.58 1.34
N GLN A 67 -19.52 15.03 0.31
CA GLN A 67 -20.81 15.51 -0.17
C GLN A 67 -21.94 15.27 0.85
N ASP A 68 -21.99 14.08 1.45
CA ASP A 68 -23.12 13.64 2.26
C ASP A 68 -23.01 14.07 3.74
N GLN A 69 -21.77 14.24 4.25
CA GLN A 69 -21.53 14.41 5.69
C GLN A 69 -20.58 15.58 6.02
N GLY A 70 -20.08 16.30 5.00
CA GLY A 70 -19.22 17.46 5.15
C GLY A 70 -17.74 17.13 5.39
N PRO A 71 -16.87 18.17 5.39
CA PRO A 71 -15.42 18.02 5.37
C PRO A 71 -14.85 17.34 6.63
N GLY A 72 -15.50 17.49 7.79
CA GLY A 72 -15.07 16.87 9.05
C GLY A 72 -15.14 15.33 9.06
N ARG A 73 -15.79 14.72 8.06
CA ARG A 73 -15.93 13.26 7.93
C ARG A 73 -15.00 12.65 6.89
N VAL A 74 -14.24 13.48 6.17
CA VAL A 74 -13.21 13.02 5.23
C VAL A 74 -12.02 12.48 6.03
N SER A 75 -11.53 11.29 5.67
CA SER A 75 -10.39 10.71 6.35
C SER A 75 -9.14 11.57 6.17
N PRO A 76 -8.31 11.79 7.21
CA PRO A 76 -7.00 12.43 7.04
C PRO A 76 -6.04 11.60 6.17
N ARG A 77 -6.34 10.31 5.93
CA ARG A 77 -5.55 9.42 5.08
C ARG A 77 -5.93 9.50 3.59
N THR A 78 -6.93 10.30 3.24
CA THR A 78 -7.45 10.39 1.87
C THR A 78 -6.34 10.71 0.85
N ILE A 79 -5.50 11.71 1.14
CA ILE A 79 -4.37 12.07 0.28
C ILE A 79 -3.34 10.94 0.19
N PRO A 80 -2.75 10.44 1.29
CA PRO A 80 -1.79 9.33 1.19
C PRO A 80 -2.30 8.11 0.42
N VAL A 81 -3.55 7.70 0.64
CA VAL A 81 -4.09 6.47 0.05
C VAL A 81 -4.46 6.63 -1.42
N MET A 82 -4.90 7.81 -1.86
CA MET A 82 -5.32 8.00 -3.25
C MET A 82 -4.15 8.08 -4.24
N LEU A 83 -2.97 8.49 -3.78
CA LEU A 83 -1.86 8.80 -4.67
C LEU A 83 -1.37 7.54 -5.41
N PRO A 84 -1.05 7.64 -6.71
CA PRO A 84 -0.57 6.49 -7.49
C PRO A 84 0.71 5.84 -6.95
N ASN A 85 1.54 6.57 -6.20
CA ASN A 85 2.74 6.02 -5.57
C ASN A 85 2.45 5.21 -4.29
N HIS A 86 1.23 5.23 -3.76
CA HIS A 86 0.87 4.56 -2.52
C HIS A 86 1.17 3.05 -2.52
N PRO A 87 0.83 2.26 -3.56
CA PRO A 87 1.22 0.84 -3.63
C PRO A 87 2.72 0.60 -3.52
N ALA A 88 3.55 1.42 -4.20
CA ALA A 88 5.01 1.32 -4.12
C ALA A 88 5.51 1.65 -2.71
N ALA A 89 4.98 2.72 -2.10
CA ALA A 89 5.33 3.11 -0.74
C ALA A 89 4.98 2.01 0.28
N GLU A 90 3.81 1.41 0.17
CA GLU A 90 3.36 0.33 1.05
C GLU A 90 4.26 -0.91 0.93
N VAL A 91 4.63 -1.31 -0.29
CA VAL A 91 5.59 -2.40 -0.50
C VAL A 91 6.96 -2.04 0.09
N GLY A 92 7.45 -0.83 -0.18
CA GLY A 92 8.74 -0.33 0.32
C GLY A 92 8.83 -0.37 1.85
N LEU A 93 7.77 0.06 2.54
CA LEU A 93 7.68 -0.01 4.00
C LEU A 93 7.74 -1.45 4.51
N MET A 94 7.10 -2.40 3.83
CA MET A 94 7.07 -3.81 4.26
C MET A 94 8.39 -4.54 4.02
N VAL A 95 9.13 -4.19 2.97
CA VAL A 95 10.45 -4.78 2.67
C VAL A 95 11.62 -4.03 3.30
N GLY A 96 11.36 -2.88 3.96
CA GLY A 96 12.40 -2.03 4.51
C GLY A 96 13.27 -1.37 3.44
N ALA A 97 12.73 -1.12 2.25
CA ALA A 97 13.45 -0.48 1.15
C ALA A 97 13.90 0.93 1.52
N LYS A 98 15.17 1.22 1.27
CA LYS A 98 15.82 2.53 1.42
C LYS A 98 16.70 2.87 0.21
N GLY A 99 16.84 1.94 -0.74
CA GLY A 99 17.49 2.16 -2.01
C GLY A 99 16.53 2.83 -3.00
N GLY A 100 17.06 3.78 -3.77
CA GLY A 100 16.29 4.65 -4.66
C GLY A 100 16.88 6.05 -4.69
#